data_AF-A0A0C9VJE6-F1
#
_entry.id   AF-A0A0C9VJE6-F1
#
_cell.length_a   1.000
_cell.length_b   1.000
_cell.length_c   1.000
_cell.angle_alpha   90.00
_cell.angle_beta   90.00
_cell.angle_gamma   90.00
#
_symmetry.space_group_name_H-M   'P 1'
#
loop_
_entity.id
_entity.type
_entity.pdbx_description
1 polymer ?
#
loop_
_entity_poly.entity_id
_entity_poly.type
_entity_poly.pdbx_seq_one_letter_code
_entity_poly.pdbx_strand_id
1 'polypeptide(L)'
;MTNLQLPAHILAWKVSSEVVRMEEVLASDPRRTEEEDRLPKVTCYWRAHDQEVEKAKEKELENVKGKGKEKEKEKEKEAGPSRSVKGKEKETWPSRNVKGKAKEVPMTPKKSTPKKVVHLLSQEEDPLHSPERQEEAIRELTKLEWRRSASFLEKSWYDMDICALNLEQMVDQDLMEADSKVLTLMDMKSRGVEISPAVEKRILANRSSIIASYTTHMERIFMHMNLIQKHTAWTKNELPDSTLGFGNQEAGPSDHTEDAGNKRKAEESEDHVEGKRYSGRKM
;
A
#
# COMPACT_ATOMS: atom_id res chain seq x y z
N MET A 1 -22.78 -24.97 -10.42
CA MET A 1 -21.80 -23.90 -10.70
C MET A 1 -22.47 -22.58 -10.39
N THR A 2 -22.09 -21.92 -9.31
CA THR A 2 -22.63 -20.61 -8.96
C THR A 2 -22.07 -19.56 -9.91
N ASN A 3 -22.96 -18.90 -10.66
CA ASN A 3 -22.63 -17.74 -11.48
C ASN A 3 -22.13 -16.62 -10.56
N LEU A 4 -20.81 -16.42 -10.54
CA LEU A 4 -20.19 -15.26 -9.93
C LEU A 4 -20.56 -14.03 -10.76
N GLN A 5 -21.56 -13.30 -10.29
CA GLN A 5 -21.99 -12.03 -10.86
C GLN A 5 -20.88 -11.00 -10.61
N LEU A 6 -19.95 -10.89 -11.57
CA LEU A 6 -18.89 -9.90 -11.51
C LEU A 6 -19.51 -8.48 -11.58
N PRO A 7 -19.04 -7.54 -10.75
CA PRO A 7 -19.51 -6.16 -10.75
C PRO A 7 -19.41 -5.50 -12.15
N ALA A 8 -20.48 -4.84 -12.59
CA ALA A 8 -20.60 -4.25 -13.93
C ALA A 8 -19.49 -3.25 -14.31
N HIS A 9 -18.82 -2.63 -13.33
CA HIS A 9 -17.68 -1.73 -13.60
C HIS A 9 -16.44 -2.47 -14.15
N ILE A 10 -16.31 -3.78 -13.88
CA ILE A 10 -15.28 -4.66 -14.47
C ILE A 10 -15.65 -5.08 -15.90
N LEU A 11 -16.84 -4.73 -16.42
CA LEU A 11 -17.17 -4.95 -17.82
C LEU A 11 -17.00 -3.69 -18.67
N ALA A 12 -16.90 -2.50 -18.07
CA ALA A 12 -16.78 -1.24 -18.80
C ALA A 12 -15.47 -1.13 -19.61
N TRP A 13 -14.34 -1.62 -19.09
CA TRP A 13 -13.06 -1.65 -19.83
C TRP A 13 -13.05 -2.62 -21.03
N LYS A 14 -13.97 -3.60 -21.07
CA LYS A 14 -14.02 -4.61 -22.14
C LYS A 14 -14.83 -4.16 -23.37
N VAL A 15 -15.55 -3.04 -23.26
CA VAL A 15 -16.37 -2.47 -24.35
C VAL A 15 -15.72 -1.24 -25.00
N SER A 16 -14.53 -0.84 -24.56
CA SER A 16 -13.66 0.04 -25.37
C SER A 16 -13.04 -0.76 -26.51
N SER A 17 -13.88 -1.16 -27.47
CA SER A 17 -13.49 -1.82 -28.72
C SER A 17 -12.93 -0.86 -29.76
N GLU A 18 -12.46 0.32 -29.36
CA GLU A 18 -11.57 1.14 -30.19
C GLU A 18 -10.15 0.58 -30.07
N VAL A 19 -10.03 -0.69 -30.44
CA VAL A 19 -8.78 -1.27 -30.92
C VAL A 19 -8.53 -0.58 -32.25
N VAL A 20 -7.86 0.58 -32.19
CA VAL A 20 -7.09 1.08 -33.32
C VAL A 20 -6.15 -0.06 -33.68
N ARG A 21 -6.44 -0.72 -34.81
CA ARG A 21 -5.60 -1.79 -35.35
C ARG A 21 -4.21 -1.24 -35.54
N MET A 22 -3.30 -1.60 -34.63
CA MET A 22 -1.90 -1.21 -34.64
C MET A 22 -1.11 -2.08 -35.64
N GLU A 23 -1.67 -2.33 -36.82
CA GLU A 23 -1.10 -3.24 -37.84
C GLU A 23 -0.61 -2.49 -39.08
N GLU A 24 -0.52 -1.16 -39.03
CA GLU A 24 0.07 -0.37 -40.10
C GLU A 24 0.77 0.90 -39.57
N VAL A 25 1.65 0.74 -38.58
CA VAL A 25 2.69 1.75 -38.31
C VAL A 25 3.98 1.26 -38.93
N LEU A 26 4.13 1.64 -40.19
CA LEU A 26 5.36 1.95 -40.91
C LEU A 26 6.65 1.30 -40.40
N ALA A 27 7.13 0.36 -41.22
CA ALA A 27 8.54 0.02 -41.30
C ALA A 27 9.43 1.28 -41.43
N SER A 28 10.56 1.24 -40.72
CA SER A 28 11.73 2.12 -40.83
C SER A 28 11.61 3.56 -40.30
N ASP A 29 11.87 3.74 -39.01
CA ASP A 29 12.65 4.90 -38.54
C ASP A 29 13.84 4.43 -37.69
N PRO A 30 15.09 4.50 -38.21
CA PRO A 30 16.30 4.10 -37.48
C PRO A 30 16.73 5.04 -36.33
N ARG A 31 15.92 6.05 -35.96
CA ARG A 31 16.35 7.12 -35.03
C ARG A 31 15.80 7.02 -33.60
N ARG A 32 15.18 5.91 -33.19
CA ARG A 32 14.76 5.72 -31.79
C ARG A 32 15.63 4.71 -31.05
N THR A 33 16.80 5.18 -30.63
CA THR A 33 17.70 4.53 -29.65
C THR A 33 17.69 5.25 -28.30
N GLU A 34 16.52 5.73 -27.84
CA GLU A 34 16.37 6.37 -26.52
C GLU A 34 15.37 5.64 -25.60
N GLU A 35 14.94 4.42 -25.96
CA GLU A 35 14.02 3.61 -25.15
C GLU A 35 14.73 2.65 -24.17
N GLU A 36 16.07 2.59 -24.19
CA GLU A 36 16.85 1.86 -23.17
C GLU A 36 16.92 2.59 -21.82
N ASP A 37 16.50 3.86 -21.74
CA ASP A 37 16.76 4.73 -20.57
C ASP A 37 15.59 4.87 -19.59
N ARG A 38 14.50 4.10 -19.79
CA ARG A 38 13.32 4.11 -18.90
C ARG A 38 13.32 3.00 -17.84
N LEU A 39 13.87 1.83 -18.16
CA LEU A 39 14.04 0.72 -17.21
C LEU A 39 14.96 1.04 -16.00
N PRO A 40 16.04 1.86 -16.12
CA PRO A 40 16.86 2.25 -14.99
C PRO A 40 16.08 3.06 -13.94
N LYS A 41 15.07 3.83 -14.34
CA LYS A 41 14.32 4.70 -13.40
C LYS A 41 13.40 3.89 -12.48
N VAL A 42 12.74 2.86 -13.02
CA VAL A 42 11.87 1.98 -12.22
C VAL A 42 12.71 1.15 -11.24
N THR A 43 13.84 0.60 -11.69
CA THR A 43 14.76 -0.12 -10.79
C THR A 43 15.40 0.78 -9.73
N CYS A 44 15.70 2.04 -10.07
CA CYS A 44 16.18 3.02 -9.08
C CYS A 44 15.13 3.36 -8.02
N TYR A 45 13.85 3.47 -8.41
CA TYR A 45 12.76 3.76 -7.48
C TYR A 45 12.60 2.65 -6.42
N TRP A 46 12.55 1.38 -6.87
CA TRP A 46 12.44 0.24 -5.95
C TRP A 46 13.66 0.10 -5.04
N ARG A 47 14.87 0.31 -5.56
CA ARG A 47 16.10 0.29 -4.76
C ARG A 47 16.12 1.39 -3.69
N ALA A 48 15.67 2.59 -4.04
CA ALA A 48 15.57 3.69 -3.09
C ALA A 48 14.54 3.39 -2.00
N HIS A 49 13.37 2.86 -2.38
CA HIS A 49 12.32 2.49 -1.44
C HIS A 49 12.76 1.38 -0.47
N ASP A 50 13.38 0.30 -0.96
CA ASP A 50 13.88 -0.77 -0.08
C ASP A 50 14.99 -0.24 0.88
N GLN A 51 15.80 0.72 0.43
CA GLN A 51 16.82 1.35 1.26
C GLN A 51 16.22 2.27 2.35
N GLU A 52 15.09 2.93 2.09
CA GLU A 52 14.36 3.71 3.09
C GLU A 52 13.67 2.81 4.13
N VAL A 53 13.10 1.69 3.70
CA VAL A 53 12.49 0.70 4.60
C VAL A 53 13.53 0.12 5.56
N GLU A 54 14.72 -0.24 5.08
CA GLU A 54 15.80 -0.74 5.94
C GLU A 54 16.32 0.34 6.90
N LYS A 55 16.49 1.59 6.43
CA LYS A 55 16.85 2.71 7.32
C LYS A 55 15.79 2.98 8.39
N ALA A 56 14.51 2.81 8.08
CA ALA A 56 13.43 2.97 9.04
C ALA A 56 13.49 1.88 10.13
N LYS A 57 13.73 0.62 9.75
CA LYS A 57 13.92 -0.48 10.71
C LYS A 57 15.14 -0.27 11.61
N GLU A 58 16.25 0.21 11.06
CA GLU A 58 17.46 0.48 11.84
C GLU A 58 17.22 1.58 12.89
N LYS A 59 16.53 2.67 12.51
CA LYS A 59 16.12 3.73 13.44
C LYS A 59 15.15 3.23 14.52
N GLU A 60 14.26 2.30 14.17
CA GLU A 60 13.36 1.68 15.14
C GLU A 60 14.13 0.86 16.19
N LEU A 61 15.07 0.03 15.74
CA LEU A 61 15.97 -0.74 16.62
C LEU A 61 16.81 0.17 17.53
N GLU A 62 17.30 1.30 17.02
CA GLU A 62 18.05 2.28 17.81
C GLU A 62 17.17 2.94 18.89
N ASN A 63 15.95 3.32 18.54
CA ASN A 63 14.98 3.90 19.49
C ASN A 63 14.57 2.92 20.60
N VAL A 64 14.41 1.62 20.27
CA VAL A 64 14.12 0.58 21.27
C VAL A 64 15.31 0.42 22.24
N LYS A 65 16.55 0.48 21.74
CA LYS A 65 17.75 0.37 22.58
C LYS A 65 17.97 1.59 23.48
N GLY A 66 17.57 2.78 23.04
CA GLY A 66 17.65 4.02 23.81
C GLY A 66 16.70 4.07 25.01
N LYS A 67 15.43 3.63 24.82
CA LYS A 67 14.41 3.67 25.88
C LYS A 67 14.64 2.67 27.02
N GLY A 68 15.46 1.64 26.83
CA GLY A 68 15.82 0.67 27.88
C GLY A 68 16.71 1.24 28.99
N LYS A 69 17.52 2.28 28.72
CA LYS A 69 18.47 2.84 29.70
C LYS A 69 17.91 3.99 30.53
N GLU A 70 16.83 4.63 30.10
CA GLU A 70 16.25 5.76 30.85
C GLU A 70 15.31 5.27 31.96
N LYS A 71 14.69 4.09 31.79
CA LYS A 71 13.78 3.50 32.79
C LYS A 71 14.48 2.79 33.95
N GLU A 72 15.78 2.52 33.87
CA GLU A 72 16.54 1.91 34.96
C GLU A 72 17.06 2.96 35.96
N LYS A 73 17.11 4.25 35.58
CA LYS A 73 17.59 5.34 36.46
C LYS A 73 16.49 6.02 37.28
N GLU A 74 15.22 5.75 36.99
CA GLU A 74 14.08 6.29 37.77
C GLU A 74 13.63 5.35 38.89
N LYS A 75 14.08 4.09 38.92
CA LYS A 75 13.85 3.16 40.04
C LYS A 75 14.91 3.21 41.15
N GLU A 76 15.97 3.98 41.00
CA GLU A 76 17.04 4.11 42.02
C GLU A 76 16.85 5.32 42.97
N LYS A 77 15.68 5.97 42.96
CA LYS A 77 15.33 7.02 43.94
C LYS A 77 14.33 6.58 45.01
N GLU A 78 13.91 5.31 45.02
CA GLU A 78 12.98 4.77 46.03
C GLU A 78 13.58 3.63 46.89
N ALA A 79 14.91 3.45 46.86
CA ALA A 79 15.62 2.57 47.79
C ALA A 79 16.68 3.36 48.53
N GLY A 80 16.53 3.45 49.85
CA GLY A 80 17.38 4.20 50.76
C GLY A 80 18.84 3.73 50.82
N PRO A 81 19.68 4.51 51.52
CA PRO A 81 21.14 4.35 51.51
C PRO A 81 21.59 3.16 52.36
N SER A 82 22.31 2.21 51.76
CA SER A 82 23.15 1.26 52.50
C SER A 82 24.60 1.27 51.97
N ARG A 83 25.45 1.78 52.88
CA ARG A 83 26.91 1.67 53.04
C ARG A 83 27.72 0.75 52.11
N SER A 84 28.82 1.35 51.62
CA SER A 84 30.18 0.79 51.37
C SER A 84 30.29 -0.34 50.35
N VAL A 85 31.19 -0.30 49.34
CA VAL A 85 32.64 -0.48 49.52
C VAL A 85 33.42 0.09 48.31
N LYS A 86 34.64 0.49 48.64
CA LYS A 86 35.71 1.21 47.96
C LYS A 86 36.49 0.36 46.92
N GLY A 87 36.76 0.92 45.75
CA GLY A 87 37.77 0.45 44.77
C GLY A 87 37.58 1.15 43.40
N LYS A 88 38.26 2.26 43.09
CA LYS A 88 39.67 2.43 42.65
C LYS A 88 39.88 2.13 41.14
N GLU A 89 39.89 3.23 40.35
CA GLU A 89 40.87 3.56 39.27
C GLU A 89 40.80 2.70 37.96
N LYS A 90 40.88 3.15 36.70
CA LYS A 90 41.45 4.34 36.01
C LYS A 90 40.83 4.51 34.60
N GLU A 91 40.87 5.76 34.11
CA GLU A 91 41.22 6.24 32.73
C GLU A 91 40.53 5.56 31.52
N THR A 92 39.98 6.25 30.50
CA THR A 92 40.54 7.38 29.73
C THR A 92 39.44 7.93 28.79
N TRP A 93 39.31 9.26 28.71
CA TRP A 93 38.56 10.05 27.69
C TRP A 93 39.34 10.11 26.35
N PRO A 94 38.85 10.62 25.17
CA PRO A 94 37.97 11.81 24.96
C PRO A 94 36.88 11.68 23.86
N SER A 95 35.73 12.36 23.97
CA SER A 95 35.46 13.76 23.57
C SER A 95 35.89 14.14 22.15
N ARG A 96 34.91 14.36 21.26
CA ARG A 96 35.08 15.29 20.14
C ARG A 96 33.78 16.00 19.75
N ASN A 97 33.79 17.30 20.05
CA ASN A 97 32.91 18.35 19.57
C ASN A 97 33.06 18.61 18.07
N VAL A 98 31.95 18.91 17.39
CA VAL A 98 31.86 19.78 16.19
C VAL A 98 30.53 20.53 16.38
N LYS A 99 30.41 21.83 16.69
CA LYS A 99 31.02 23.11 16.27
C LYS A 99 30.74 23.53 14.82
N GLY A 100 29.60 24.19 14.64
CA GLY A 100 29.23 25.10 13.55
C GLY A 100 27.73 25.39 13.72
N LYS A 101 27.24 26.52 14.25
CA LYS A 101 27.49 27.95 13.99
C LYS A 101 27.07 28.39 12.59
N ALA A 102 25.76 28.47 12.36
CA ALA A 102 25.16 29.46 11.48
C ALA A 102 24.10 30.21 12.28
N LYS A 103 24.35 31.51 12.47
CA LYS A 103 23.59 32.45 13.28
C LYS A 103 22.67 33.18 12.30
N GLU A 104 21.47 32.69 12.09
CA GLU A 104 20.47 33.40 11.30
C GLU A 104 19.67 34.33 12.23
N VAL A 105 19.58 35.58 11.80
CA VAL A 105 19.06 36.73 12.53
C VAL A 105 17.53 36.69 12.48
N PRO A 106 16.80 36.65 13.62
CA PRO A 106 15.38 36.90 13.60
C PRO A 106 15.14 38.39 13.36
N MET A 107 14.64 38.76 12.18
CA MET A 107 14.04 40.08 11.98
C MET A 107 12.83 40.20 12.89
N THR A 108 12.94 41.04 13.91
CA THR A 108 11.81 41.46 14.74
C THR A 108 10.87 42.34 13.92
N PRO A 109 9.59 42.00 13.72
CA PRO A 109 8.60 42.94 13.21
C PRO A 109 8.37 44.06 14.22
N LYS A 110 8.39 45.29 13.73
CA LYS A 110 8.20 46.53 14.49
C LYS A 110 6.84 46.52 15.20
N LYS A 111 6.86 46.75 16.51
CA LYS A 111 5.69 47.03 17.34
C LYS A 111 4.97 48.28 16.80
N SER A 112 3.78 48.10 16.22
CA SER A 112 2.81 49.19 16.09
C SER A 112 2.05 49.30 17.40
N THR A 113 2.06 50.50 17.97
CA THR A 113 1.35 50.86 19.18
C THR A 113 -0.16 50.87 18.89
N PRO A 114 -1.00 50.08 19.58
CA PRO A 114 -2.44 50.19 19.41
C PRO A 114 -2.95 51.43 20.14
N LYS A 115 -3.61 52.31 19.37
CA LYS A 115 -4.40 53.42 19.90
C LYS A 115 -5.51 52.86 20.78
N LYS A 116 -5.59 53.39 22.00
CA LYS A 116 -6.61 53.14 23.01
C LYS A 116 -7.96 53.67 22.50
N VAL A 117 -8.70 52.84 21.77
CA VAL A 117 -10.13 53.08 21.51
C VAL A 117 -10.87 52.35 22.62
N VAL A 118 -11.37 53.13 23.57
CA VAL A 118 -12.31 52.68 24.60
C VAL A 118 -13.63 52.43 23.87
N HIS A 119 -13.82 51.21 23.36
CA HIS A 119 -15.13 50.74 22.94
C HIS A 119 -15.73 49.99 24.12
N LEU A 120 -16.86 50.52 24.60
CA LEU A 120 -17.70 49.93 25.62
C LEU A 120 -17.92 48.44 25.30
N LEU A 121 -17.39 47.56 26.14
CA LEU A 121 -17.69 46.13 26.15
C LEU A 121 -19.18 45.97 26.49
N SER A 122 -20.03 45.92 25.46
CA SER A 122 -21.17 45.03 25.51
C SER A 122 -20.58 43.62 25.47
N GLN A 123 -20.71 42.91 26.59
CA GLN A 123 -20.43 41.49 26.70
C GLN A 123 -21.52 40.75 25.91
N GLU A 124 -21.49 40.86 24.58
CA GLU A 124 -22.11 39.87 23.71
C GLU A 124 -21.39 38.57 24.01
N GLU A 125 -22.05 37.66 24.71
CA GLU A 125 -21.56 36.31 24.90
C GLU A 125 -21.34 35.73 23.50
N ASP A 126 -20.06 35.66 23.12
CA ASP A 126 -19.61 35.16 21.83
C ASP A 126 -20.24 33.77 21.63
N PRO A 127 -21.21 33.59 20.71
CA PRO A 127 -21.93 32.33 20.53
C PRO A 127 -21.05 31.23 19.92
N LEU A 128 -19.73 31.41 19.94
CA LEU A 128 -18.67 30.55 19.42
C LEU A 128 -18.18 29.48 20.42
N HIS A 129 -18.75 29.41 21.62
CA HIS A 129 -18.36 28.43 22.65
C HIS A 129 -19.50 27.56 23.19
N SER A 130 -20.47 27.20 22.35
CA SER A 130 -21.29 26.01 22.65
C SER A 130 -20.41 24.76 22.46
N PRO A 131 -20.34 23.83 23.45
CA PRO A 131 -19.62 22.57 23.32
C PRO A 131 -20.12 21.72 22.14
N GLU A 132 -21.39 21.87 21.74
CA GLU A 132 -21.97 21.19 20.58
C GLU A 132 -21.26 21.56 19.27
N ARG A 133 -20.87 22.84 19.10
CA ARG A 133 -20.12 23.29 17.92
C ARG A 133 -18.70 22.72 17.90
N GLN A 134 -18.11 22.48 19.06
CA GLN A 134 -16.79 21.86 19.16
C GLN A 134 -16.86 20.38 18.79
N GLU A 135 -17.88 19.66 19.25
CA GLU A 135 -18.13 18.26 18.88
C GLU A 135 -18.40 18.10 17.38
N GLU A 136 -19.19 19.01 16.79
CA GLU A 136 -19.43 19.04 15.34
C GLU A 136 -18.14 19.30 14.56
N ALA A 137 -17.31 20.26 14.99
CA ALA A 137 -16.04 20.54 14.36
C ALA A 137 -15.05 19.35 14.43
N ILE A 138 -14.97 18.66 15.58
CA ILE A 138 -14.12 17.46 15.74
C ILE A 138 -14.62 16.34 14.83
N ARG A 139 -15.94 16.16 14.72
CA ARG A 139 -16.56 15.17 13.84
C ARG A 139 -16.26 15.46 12.37
N GLU A 140 -16.41 16.70 11.92
CA GLU A 140 -16.10 17.11 10.54
C GLU A 140 -14.60 16.98 10.22
N LEU A 141 -13.72 17.31 11.18
CA LEU A 141 -12.28 17.11 11.03
C LEU A 141 -11.93 15.61 10.84
N THR A 142 -12.54 14.74 11.65
CA THR A 142 -12.35 13.28 11.56
C THR A 142 -12.83 12.75 10.20
N LYS A 143 -13.99 13.21 9.72
CA LYS A 143 -14.49 12.86 8.37
C LYS A 143 -13.53 13.31 7.27
N LEU A 144 -12.96 14.50 7.38
CA LEU A 144 -12.01 15.03 6.40
C LEU A 144 -10.70 14.23 6.38
N GLU A 145 -10.15 13.92 7.55
CA GLU A 145 -8.95 13.08 7.68
C GLU A 145 -9.19 11.68 7.10
N TRP A 146 -10.38 11.13 7.34
CA TRP A 146 -10.79 9.85 6.77
C TRP A 146 -10.86 9.89 5.24
N ARG A 147 -11.50 10.91 4.64
CA ARG A 147 -11.54 11.09 3.18
C ARG A 147 -10.14 11.20 2.58
N ARG A 148 -9.24 11.91 3.27
CA ARG A 148 -7.84 12.06 2.83
C ARG A 148 -7.10 10.71 2.84
N SER A 149 -7.29 9.92 3.89
CA SER A 149 -6.69 8.58 4.02
C SER A 149 -7.23 7.62 2.98
N ALA A 150 -8.55 7.63 2.75
CA ALA A 150 -9.19 6.83 1.70
C ALA A 150 -8.65 7.16 0.31
N SER A 151 -8.54 8.46 -0.03
CA SER A 151 -7.97 8.90 -1.30
C SER A 151 -6.50 8.48 -1.48
N PHE A 152 -5.71 8.48 -0.41
CA PHE A 152 -4.32 8.00 -0.46
C PHE A 152 -4.23 6.49 -0.72
N LEU A 153 -5.08 5.70 -0.05
CA LEU A 153 -5.15 4.25 -0.25
C LEU A 153 -5.62 3.89 -1.66
N GLU A 154 -6.61 4.59 -2.17
CA GLU A 154 -7.10 4.42 -3.55
C GLU A 154 -5.99 4.69 -4.57
N LYS A 155 -5.26 5.81 -4.42
CA LYS A 155 -4.11 6.10 -5.28
C LYS A 155 -3.04 5.00 -5.18
N SER A 156 -2.68 4.58 -3.97
CA SER A 156 -1.69 3.52 -3.76
C SER A 156 -2.12 2.20 -4.39
N TRP A 157 -3.43 1.92 -4.45
CA TRP A 157 -3.95 0.72 -5.09
C TRP A 157 -3.73 0.75 -6.61
N TYR A 158 -4.05 1.88 -7.26
CA TYR A 158 -3.78 2.08 -8.69
C TYR A 158 -2.29 2.03 -9.02
N ASP A 159 -1.44 2.62 -8.18
CA ASP A 159 0.01 2.55 -8.37
C ASP A 159 0.52 1.09 -8.34
N MET A 160 -0.03 0.25 -7.45
CA MET A 160 0.30 -1.19 -7.38
C MET A 160 -0.20 -1.99 -8.58
N ASP A 161 -1.39 -1.66 -9.09
CA ASP A 161 -1.93 -2.28 -10.31
C ASP A 161 -1.06 -1.96 -11.54
N ILE A 162 -0.63 -0.71 -11.67
CA ILE A 162 0.35 -0.30 -12.70
C ILE A 162 1.67 -1.05 -12.52
N CYS A 163 2.13 -1.24 -11.27
CA CYS A 163 3.35 -2.01 -11.01
C CYS A 163 3.21 -3.48 -11.42
N ALA A 164 2.05 -4.10 -11.21
CA ALA A 164 1.79 -5.47 -11.63
C ALA A 164 1.86 -5.61 -13.17
N LEU A 165 1.20 -4.71 -13.89
CA LEU A 165 1.22 -4.69 -15.36
C LEU A 165 2.62 -4.48 -15.93
N ASN A 166 3.39 -3.54 -15.38
CA ASN A 166 4.76 -3.31 -15.81
C ASN A 166 5.67 -4.52 -15.55
N LEU A 167 5.47 -5.20 -14.41
CA LEU A 167 6.21 -6.40 -14.07
C LEU A 167 5.89 -7.55 -15.03
N GLU A 168 4.62 -7.75 -15.38
CA GLU A 168 4.17 -8.76 -16.34
C GLU A 168 4.83 -8.53 -17.71
N GLN A 169 4.78 -7.31 -18.24
CA GLN A 169 5.40 -6.97 -19.52
C GLN A 169 6.92 -7.21 -19.55
N MET A 170 7.61 -6.81 -18.47
CA MET A 170 9.05 -7.02 -18.35
C MET A 170 9.41 -8.51 -18.31
N VAL A 171 8.64 -9.31 -17.55
CA VAL A 171 8.86 -10.75 -17.44
C VAL A 171 8.57 -11.46 -18.75
N ASP A 172 7.54 -11.04 -19.49
CA ASP A 172 7.23 -11.59 -20.81
C ASP A 172 8.38 -11.36 -21.79
N GLN A 173 8.98 -10.17 -21.78
CA GLN A 173 10.15 -9.85 -22.61
C GLN A 173 11.36 -10.71 -22.22
N ASP A 174 11.70 -10.78 -20.94
CA ASP A 174 12.83 -11.57 -20.44
C ASP A 174 12.64 -13.07 -20.73
N LEU A 175 11.41 -13.57 -20.57
CA LEU A 175 11.06 -14.96 -20.81
C LEU A 175 11.12 -15.29 -22.30
N MET A 176 10.64 -14.39 -23.17
CA MET A 176 10.77 -14.53 -24.62
C MET A 176 12.24 -14.62 -25.05
N GLU A 177 13.12 -13.79 -24.48
CA GLU A 177 14.55 -13.86 -24.75
C GLU A 177 15.16 -15.18 -24.24
N ALA A 178 14.79 -15.62 -23.04
CA ALA A 178 15.25 -16.88 -22.47
C ALA A 178 14.78 -18.10 -23.31
N ASP A 179 13.52 -18.12 -23.74
CA ASP A 179 12.95 -19.18 -24.56
C ASP A 179 13.56 -19.21 -25.97
N SER A 180 13.87 -18.05 -26.56
CA SER A 180 14.64 -17.95 -27.81
C SER A 180 16.02 -18.61 -27.70
N LYS A 181 16.71 -18.43 -26.57
CA LYS A 181 17.99 -19.10 -26.28
C LYS A 181 17.83 -20.60 -26.11
N VAL A 182 16.76 -21.05 -25.45
CA VAL A 182 16.44 -22.49 -25.33
C VAL A 182 16.17 -23.10 -26.71
N LEU A 183 15.40 -22.44 -27.57
CA LEU A 183 15.12 -22.90 -28.93
C LEU A 183 16.41 -23.01 -29.75
N THR A 184 17.29 -22.01 -29.67
CA THR A 184 18.60 -22.03 -30.35
C THR A 184 19.48 -23.19 -29.87
N LEU A 185 19.50 -23.44 -28.55
CA LEU A 185 20.20 -24.58 -27.96
C LEU A 185 19.68 -25.92 -28.52
N MET A 186 18.35 -26.07 -28.65
CA MET A 186 17.72 -27.28 -29.19
C MET A 186 18.02 -27.46 -30.69
N ASP A 187 17.99 -26.39 -31.49
CA ASP A 187 18.38 -26.44 -32.92
C ASP A 187 19.83 -26.89 -33.07
N MET A 188 20.78 -26.31 -32.31
CA MET A 188 22.18 -26.71 -32.33
C MET A 188 22.37 -28.19 -31.97
N LYS A 189 21.68 -28.68 -30.93
CA LYS A 189 21.70 -30.10 -30.55
C LYS A 189 21.17 -31.00 -31.66
N SER A 190 20.09 -30.59 -32.33
CA SER A 190 19.52 -31.36 -33.44
C SER A 190 20.48 -31.52 -34.63
N ARG A 191 21.41 -30.58 -34.81
CA ARG A 191 22.47 -30.61 -35.83
C ARG A 191 23.71 -31.40 -35.42
N GLY A 192 23.70 -32.02 -34.23
CA GLY A 192 24.83 -32.78 -33.70
C GLY A 192 25.97 -31.90 -33.15
N VAL A 193 25.72 -30.61 -32.89
CA VAL A 193 26.71 -29.74 -32.26
C VAL A 193 26.82 -30.11 -30.77
N GLU A 194 28.01 -30.50 -30.32
CA GLU A 194 28.29 -30.75 -28.91
C GLU A 194 28.29 -29.43 -28.12
N ILE A 195 27.32 -29.29 -27.22
CA ILE A 195 27.19 -28.12 -26.35
C ILE A 195 27.63 -28.50 -24.95
N SER A 196 28.46 -27.66 -24.33
CA SER A 196 28.89 -27.88 -22.95
C SER A 196 27.67 -27.99 -22.01
N PRO A 197 27.58 -29.04 -21.17
CA PRO A 197 26.49 -29.19 -20.20
C PRO A 197 26.35 -28.00 -19.24
N ALA A 198 27.46 -27.29 -18.99
CA ALA A 198 27.46 -26.09 -18.14
C ALA A 198 26.66 -24.93 -18.77
N VAL A 199 26.68 -24.79 -20.10
CA VAL A 199 25.94 -23.74 -20.82
C VAL A 199 24.45 -24.05 -20.82
N GLU A 200 24.08 -25.29 -21.11
CA GLU A 200 22.69 -25.76 -21.04
C GLU A 200 22.10 -25.54 -19.64
N LYS A 201 22.81 -25.97 -18.59
CA LYS A 201 22.37 -25.76 -17.21
C LYS A 201 22.17 -24.28 -16.88
N ARG A 202 23.03 -23.40 -17.39
CA ARG A 202 22.92 -21.94 -17.16
C ARG A 202 21.69 -21.35 -17.85
N ILE A 203 21.41 -21.74 -19.10
CA ILE A 203 20.26 -21.25 -19.86
C ILE A 203 18.96 -21.66 -19.16
N LEU A 204 18.84 -22.93 -18.78
CA LEU A 204 17.66 -23.44 -18.06
C LEU A 204 17.52 -22.80 -16.67
N ALA A 205 18.63 -22.63 -15.94
CA ALA A 205 18.61 -21.96 -14.63
C ALA A 205 18.17 -20.49 -14.73
N ASN A 206 18.60 -19.78 -15.77
CA ASN A 206 18.18 -18.40 -16.01
C ASN A 206 16.66 -18.30 -16.19
N ARG A 207 16.09 -19.15 -17.07
CA ARG A 207 14.65 -19.22 -17.29
C ARG A 207 13.88 -19.47 -15.99
N SER A 208 14.31 -20.45 -15.19
CA SER A 208 13.69 -20.74 -13.89
C SER A 208 13.83 -19.58 -12.90
N SER A 209 14.94 -18.85 -12.94
CA SER A 209 15.18 -17.69 -12.09
C SER A 209 14.22 -16.53 -12.41
N ILE A 210 13.96 -16.27 -13.69
CA ILE A 210 13.00 -15.24 -14.14
C ILE A 210 11.61 -15.57 -13.58
N ILE A 211 11.15 -16.81 -13.75
CA ILE A 211 9.84 -17.27 -13.27
C ILE A 211 9.76 -17.16 -11.73
N ALA A 212 10.79 -17.61 -11.02
CA ALA A 212 10.81 -17.52 -9.56
C ALA A 212 10.74 -16.05 -9.08
N SER A 213 11.56 -15.17 -9.67
CA SER A 213 11.53 -13.74 -9.36
C SER A 213 10.15 -13.13 -9.59
N TYR A 214 9.53 -13.41 -10.74
CA TYR A 214 8.18 -12.95 -11.05
C TYR A 214 7.16 -13.36 -9.99
N THR A 215 7.14 -14.64 -9.61
CA THR A 215 6.19 -15.14 -8.61
C THR A 215 6.34 -14.43 -7.26
N THR A 216 7.57 -14.26 -6.78
CA THR A 216 7.83 -13.55 -5.51
C THR A 216 7.40 -12.08 -5.56
N HIS A 217 7.65 -11.39 -6.67
CA HIS A 217 7.24 -9.99 -6.80
C HIS A 217 5.73 -9.85 -6.87
N MET A 218 5.04 -10.71 -7.63
CA MET A 218 3.59 -10.73 -7.70
C MET A 218 2.95 -11.03 -6.34
N GLU A 219 3.50 -11.98 -5.57
CA GLU A 219 3.04 -12.27 -4.20
C GLU A 219 3.13 -11.02 -3.29
N ARG A 220 4.23 -10.27 -3.38
CA ARG A 220 4.41 -9.02 -2.62
C ARG A 220 3.39 -7.96 -3.02
N ILE A 221 3.11 -7.81 -4.31
CA ILE A 221 2.10 -6.87 -4.83
C ILE A 221 0.70 -7.27 -4.36
N PHE A 222 0.31 -8.53 -4.54
CA PHE A 222 -0.99 -9.04 -4.10
C PHE A 222 -1.19 -8.91 -2.59
N MET A 223 -0.15 -9.16 -1.80
CA MET A 223 -0.19 -8.96 -0.35
C MET A 223 -0.48 -7.50 0.00
N HIS A 224 0.15 -6.54 -0.68
CA HIS A 224 -0.11 -5.11 -0.49
C HIS A 224 -1.53 -4.71 -0.90
N MET A 225 -1.99 -5.19 -2.06
CA MET A 225 -3.34 -4.92 -2.53
C MET A 225 -4.40 -5.45 -1.56
N ASN A 226 -4.20 -6.66 -1.03
CA ASN A 226 -5.09 -7.25 -0.02
C ASN A 226 -5.06 -6.46 1.30
N LEU A 227 -3.90 -5.94 1.71
CA LEU A 227 -3.80 -5.09 2.89
C LEU A 227 -4.61 -3.79 2.71
N ILE A 228 -4.46 -3.12 1.57
CA ILE A 228 -5.24 -1.92 1.22
C ILE A 228 -6.74 -2.25 1.18
N GLN A 229 -7.11 -3.39 0.58
CA GLN A 229 -8.49 -3.84 0.53
C GLN A 229 -9.08 -4.07 1.93
N LYS A 230 -8.32 -4.67 2.86
CA LYS A 230 -8.77 -4.85 4.26
C LYS A 230 -8.97 -3.52 4.97
N HIS A 231 -8.04 -2.58 4.79
CA HIS A 231 -8.15 -1.24 5.35
C HIS A 231 -9.37 -0.47 4.81
N THR A 232 -9.72 -0.65 3.54
CA THR A 232 -10.89 0.01 2.92
C THR A 232 -12.21 -0.74 3.14
N ALA A 233 -12.18 -2.05 3.39
CA ALA A 233 -13.37 -2.83 3.73
C ALA A 233 -13.87 -2.51 5.14
N TRP A 234 -12.95 -2.30 6.10
CA TRP A 234 -13.30 -1.89 7.46
C TRP A 234 -14.14 -0.61 7.47
N THR A 235 -13.87 0.30 6.53
CA THR A 235 -14.54 1.60 6.49
C THR A 235 -15.95 1.56 5.90
N LYS A 236 -16.35 0.48 5.22
CA LYS A 236 -17.71 0.34 4.66
C LYS A 236 -18.70 -0.29 5.63
N ASN A 237 -18.20 -1.05 6.61
CA ASN A 237 -19.04 -1.86 7.50
C ASN A 237 -19.13 -1.32 8.94
N GLU A 238 -18.25 -0.39 9.31
CA GLU A 238 -18.21 0.18 10.67
C GLU A 238 -18.28 1.71 10.67
N LEU A 239 -19.06 2.31 9.78
CA LEU A 239 -19.67 3.56 10.20
C LEU A 239 -20.75 3.14 11.20
N PRO A 240 -20.59 3.35 12.52
CA PRO A 240 -21.72 3.20 13.42
C PRO A 240 -22.75 4.17 12.88
N ASP A 241 -23.76 3.62 12.23
CA ASP A 241 -24.93 4.36 11.80
C ASP A 241 -25.29 5.21 12.99
N SER A 242 -25.23 6.54 12.81
CA SER A 242 -25.49 7.50 13.89
C SER A 242 -26.96 7.46 14.35
N THR A 243 -27.67 6.39 14.01
CA THR A 243 -28.83 5.78 14.69
C THR A 243 -28.50 5.30 16.12
N LEU A 244 -27.48 5.85 16.79
CA LEU A 244 -27.56 5.95 18.25
C LEU A 244 -28.60 7.03 18.53
N GLY A 245 -29.86 6.59 18.53
CA GLY A 245 -31.00 7.40 18.90
C GLY A 245 -30.75 8.03 20.26
N PHE A 246 -30.41 9.31 20.25
CA PHE A 246 -30.85 10.22 21.30
C PHE A 246 -32.36 10.32 21.12
N GLY A 247 -33.06 9.36 21.72
CA GLY A 247 -34.50 9.25 21.70
C GLY A 247 -35.12 10.50 22.32
N ASN A 248 -35.81 11.28 21.50
CA ASN A 248 -37.13 11.72 21.93
C ASN A 248 -38.02 10.47 21.92
N GLN A 249 -38.14 9.82 23.09
CA GLN A 249 -39.27 8.94 23.35
C GLN A 249 -40.52 9.82 23.39
N GLU A 250 -41.09 10.13 22.23
CA GLU A 250 -42.47 10.61 22.17
C GLU A 250 -43.36 9.37 21.99
N ALA A 251 -43.97 8.99 23.11
CA ALA A 251 -44.82 7.84 23.26
C ALA A 251 -45.99 7.87 22.25
N GLY A 252 -45.94 6.96 21.27
CA GLY A 252 -47.06 6.67 20.38
C GLY A 252 -47.23 5.16 20.26
N PRO A 253 -48.29 4.55 20.83
CA PRO A 253 -48.58 3.14 20.63
C PRO A 253 -49.16 2.95 19.23
N SER A 254 -48.38 2.36 18.32
CA SER A 254 -48.87 1.97 17.00
C SER A 254 -49.00 0.46 16.96
N ASP A 255 -50.24 0.00 17.16
CA ASP A 255 -50.69 -1.37 16.90
C ASP A 255 -50.41 -1.73 15.43
N HIS A 256 -49.36 -2.51 15.17
CA HIS A 256 -49.20 -3.18 13.88
C HIS A 256 -49.32 -4.68 14.09
N THR A 257 -50.50 -5.17 13.73
CA THR A 257 -50.92 -6.56 13.67
C THR A 257 -49.95 -7.46 12.90
N GLU A 258 -49.69 -8.61 13.51
CA GLU A 258 -49.02 -9.78 12.97
C GLU A 258 -49.84 -10.34 11.79
N ASP A 259 -49.25 -10.48 10.60
CA ASP A 259 -49.80 -11.36 9.57
C ASP A 259 -48.78 -12.45 9.25
N ALA A 260 -49.25 -13.67 9.49
CA ALA A 260 -48.53 -14.90 9.39
C ALA A 260 -48.87 -15.58 8.07
N GLY A 261 -47.84 -15.93 7.28
CA GLY A 261 -47.94 -17.03 6.33
C GLY A 261 -47.36 -16.77 4.95
N ASN A 262 -46.32 -17.52 4.60
CA ASN A 262 -46.56 -18.76 3.85
C ASN A 262 -45.27 -19.58 3.65
N LYS A 263 -45.36 -20.85 4.06
CA LYS A 263 -44.55 -21.95 3.54
C LYS A 263 -44.91 -22.18 2.08
N ARG A 264 -43.94 -22.25 1.16
CA ARG A 264 -43.95 -23.26 0.07
C ARG A 264 -42.54 -23.72 -0.27
N LYS A 265 -42.38 -25.03 -0.24
CA LYS A 265 -41.32 -25.83 -0.86
C LYS A 265 -41.44 -25.76 -2.38
N ALA A 266 -40.31 -25.80 -3.08
CA ALA A 266 -40.19 -26.45 -4.38
C ALA A 266 -38.75 -26.96 -4.54
N GLU A 267 -38.60 -28.28 -4.47
CA GLU A 267 -37.46 -29.03 -5.00
C GLU A 267 -37.61 -29.05 -6.52
N GLU A 268 -36.55 -28.73 -7.26
CA GLU A 268 -36.41 -29.19 -8.65
C GLU A 268 -34.96 -29.59 -8.89
N SER A 269 -34.80 -30.90 -9.06
CA SER A 269 -33.60 -31.61 -9.50
C SER A 269 -33.47 -31.50 -11.01
N GLU A 270 -32.34 -31.03 -11.51
CA GLU A 270 -32.02 -31.16 -12.93
C GLU A 270 -30.58 -31.66 -13.12
N ASP A 271 -30.49 -32.96 -13.42
CA ASP A 271 -29.28 -33.69 -13.81
C ASP A 271 -28.79 -33.19 -15.17
N HIS A 272 -27.57 -32.62 -15.23
CA HIS A 272 -26.90 -32.30 -16.48
C HIS A 272 -25.69 -33.23 -16.72
N VAL A 273 -25.91 -34.24 -17.56
CA VAL A 273 -24.86 -35.10 -18.13
C VAL A 273 -24.18 -34.38 -19.28
N GLU A 274 -22.96 -33.89 -19.07
CA GLU A 274 -22.14 -33.31 -20.15
C GLU A 274 -21.03 -34.29 -20.57
N GLY A 275 -21.31 -35.06 -21.63
CA GLY A 275 -20.36 -35.95 -22.28
C GLY A 275 -19.46 -35.21 -23.26
N LYS A 276 -18.16 -35.11 -22.96
CA LYS A 276 -17.14 -34.63 -23.90
C LYS A 276 -16.60 -35.77 -24.76
N ARG A 277 -16.87 -35.70 -26.07
CA ARG A 277 -16.24 -36.55 -27.10
C ARG A 277 -14.85 -36.00 -27.45
N TYR A 278 -13.81 -36.81 -27.25
CA TYR A 278 -12.48 -36.52 -27.77
C TYR A 278 -12.39 -37.04 -29.22
N SER A 279 -12.25 -36.12 -30.19
CA SER A 279 -11.84 -36.47 -31.55
C SER A 279 -10.32 -36.39 -31.65
N GLY A 280 -9.68 -37.56 -31.61
CA GLY A 280 -8.27 -37.71 -31.93
C GLY A 280 -8.02 -37.40 -33.41
N ARG A 281 -7.13 -36.43 -33.69
CA ARG A 281 -6.57 -36.20 -35.02
C ARG A 281 -5.15 -36.76 -35.01
N LYS A 282 -4.94 -37.84 -35.78
CA LYS A 282 -3.61 -38.39 -36.09
C LYS A 282 -2.92 -37.48 -37.10
N MET A 283 -1.64 -37.19 -36.87
CA MET A 283 -0.62 -36.97 -37.89
C MET A 283 0.56 -37.86 -37.54
#